data_AF-A0A522EJ98-F1
#
_entry.id   AF-A0A522EJ98-F1
#
_cell.length_a   1.000
_cell.length_b   1.000
_cell.length_c   1.000
_cell.angle_alpha   90.00
_cell.angle_beta   90.00
_cell.angle_gamma   90.00
#
_symmetry.space_group_name_H-M   'P 1'
#
loop_
_entity.id
_entity.type
_entity.pdbx_description
1 polymer ?
#
loop_
_entity_poly.entity_id
_entity_poly.type
_entity_poly.pdbx_seq_one_letter_code
_entity_poly.pdbx_strand_id
1 'polypeptide(L)'
;MEHGLIITPVPPPYPYMSMMATGPGLVQLEPLLPWRSDSRLQAASYAALSTSFVAGEPGTYWYVCPTPEHAEKGMVGRFIIR
;
A
#
# COMPACT_ATOMS: atom_id res chain seq x y z
N MET A 1 -4.28 -12.49 -6.48
CA MET A 1 -3.21 -11.54 -6.11
C MET A 1 -3.85 -10.47 -5.27
N GLU A 2 -3.40 -10.31 -4.03
CA GLU A 2 -4.02 -9.38 -3.09
C GLU A 2 -3.22 -8.08 -3.03
N HIS A 3 -3.87 -6.99 -2.63
CA HIS A 3 -3.24 -5.68 -2.45
C HIS A 3 -3.61 -5.11 -1.10
N GLY A 4 -2.68 -4.40 -0.48
CA GLY A 4 -2.92 -3.67 0.75
C GLY A 4 -2.40 -2.25 0.67
N LEU A 5 -2.56 -1.55 1.78
CA LEU A 5 -2.04 -0.20 1.94
C LEU A 5 -1.35 -0.10 3.31
N ILE A 6 -0.06 0.19 3.27
CA ILE A 6 0.70 0.74 4.40
C ILE A 6 1.04 2.19 4.08
N ILE A 7 0.81 3.09 5.03
CA ILE A 7 1.31 4.47 4.98
C ILE A 7 2.48 4.58 5.94
N THR A 8 3.64 5.05 5.47
CA THR A 8 4.87 5.07 6.27
C THR A 8 5.78 6.26 5.90
N PRO A 9 6.56 6.81 6.85
CA PRO A 9 7.66 7.73 6.55
C PRO A 9 8.95 7.02 6.12
N VAL A 10 9.00 5.68 6.11
CA VAL A 10 10.20 4.92 5.72
C VAL A 10 10.38 4.96 4.20
N PRO A 11 11.49 5.48 3.66
CA PRO A 11 11.70 5.58 2.22
C PRO A 11 12.03 4.22 1.55
N PRO A 12 11.78 4.06 0.24
CA PRO A 12 12.28 2.93 -0.56
C PRO A 12 13.82 2.96 -0.69
N PRO A 13 14.47 1.85 -1.12
CA PRO A 13 13.89 0.63 -1.70
C PRO A 13 13.22 -0.29 -0.68
N TYR A 14 12.15 -0.95 -1.10
CA TYR A 14 11.47 -1.97 -0.29
C TYR A 14 11.86 -3.38 -0.76
N PRO A 15 12.17 -4.31 0.17
CA PRO A 15 12.49 -5.69 -0.17
C PRO A 15 11.23 -6.49 -0.57
N TYR A 16 11.43 -7.74 -1.01
CA TYR A 16 10.36 -8.70 -1.32
C TYR A 16 9.24 -8.67 -0.28
N MET A 17 9.55 -8.68 1.02
CA MET A 17 8.56 -8.45 2.09
C MET A 17 8.63 -7.00 2.59
N SER A 18 7.89 -6.08 1.96
CA SER A 18 7.97 -4.64 2.29
C SER A 18 7.59 -4.34 3.74
N MET A 19 6.70 -5.12 4.35
CA MET A 19 6.35 -5.01 5.78
C MET A 19 7.56 -5.12 6.73
N MET A 20 8.60 -5.87 6.35
CA MET A 20 9.82 -5.97 7.16
C MET A 20 10.61 -4.65 7.21
N ALA A 21 10.49 -3.83 6.16
CA ALA A 21 11.12 -2.51 6.10
C ALA A 21 10.22 -1.42 6.67
N THR A 22 8.91 -1.48 6.41
CA THR A 22 7.96 -0.44 6.85
C THR A 22 7.55 -0.58 8.31
N GLY A 23 7.70 -1.76 8.90
CA GLY A 23 7.02 -2.11 10.14
C GLY A 23 5.49 -1.99 9.99
N PRO A 24 4.74 -1.72 11.07
CA PRO A 24 3.29 -1.51 11.01
C PRO A 24 2.88 -0.21 10.29
N GLY A 25 3.82 0.68 9.99
CA GLY A 25 3.53 2.01 9.44
C GLY A 25 2.70 2.89 10.38
N LEU A 26 2.22 4.01 9.85
CA LEU A 26 1.22 4.89 10.47
C LEU A 26 -0.19 4.35 10.27
N VAL A 27 -0.40 3.64 9.17
CA VAL A 27 -1.65 2.98 8.80
C VAL A 27 -1.28 1.68 8.13
N GLN A 28 -1.97 0.61 8.50
CA GLN A 28 -1.96 -0.67 7.80
C GLN A 28 -3.41 -1.12 7.65
N LEU A 29 -3.78 -1.55 6.44
CA LEU A 29 -5.12 -2.04 6.16
C LEU A 29 -5.13 -3.54 5.96
N GLU A 30 -5.93 -4.21 6.79
CA GLU A 30 -6.25 -5.63 6.73
C GLU A 30 -7.80 -5.79 6.76
N PRO A 31 -8.38 -6.75 6.02
CA PRO A 31 -7.70 -7.73 5.18
C PRO A 31 -7.21 -7.12 3.86
N LEU A 32 -6.20 -7.75 3.24
CA LEU A 32 -5.77 -7.39 1.89
C LEU A 32 -6.91 -7.55 0.89
N LEU A 33 -7.04 -6.57 -0.01
CA LEU A 33 -8.04 -6.58 -1.06
C LEU A 33 -7.72 -7.69 -2.07
N PRO A 34 -8.66 -8.58 -2.39
CA PRO A 34 -8.47 -9.54 -3.47
C PRO A 34 -8.32 -8.81 -4.81
N TRP A 35 -7.82 -9.55 -5.80
CA TRP A 35 -7.80 -9.09 -7.18
C TRP A 35 -9.24 -8.86 -7.70
N ARG A 36 -9.35 -8.43 -8.95
CA ARG A 36 -10.65 -8.42 -9.64
C ARG A 36 -11.29 -9.81 -9.71
N SER A 37 -12.62 -9.86 -9.64
CA SER A 37 -13.42 -11.10 -9.64
C SER A 37 -13.42 -11.86 -10.97
N ASP A 38 -13.18 -11.17 -12.08
CA ASP A 38 -13.11 -11.76 -13.43
C ASP A 38 -11.87 -11.24 -14.16
N SER A 39 -11.28 -12.09 -15.01
CA SER A 39 -10.14 -11.71 -15.85
C SER A 39 -10.48 -10.62 -16.89
N ARG A 40 -11.74 -10.55 -17.34
CA ARG A 40 -12.25 -9.57 -18.31
C ARG A 40 -12.58 -8.26 -17.60
N LEU A 41 -11.89 -7.19 -17.98
CA LEU A 41 -11.98 -5.90 -17.26
C LEU A 41 -13.39 -5.32 -17.23
N GLN A 42 -14.21 -5.57 -18.25
CA GLN A 42 -15.57 -5.05 -18.37
C GLN A 42 -16.59 -5.85 -17.53
N ALA A 43 -16.29 -7.10 -17.18
CA ALA A 43 -17.14 -7.96 -16.35
C ALA A 43 -16.64 -8.07 -14.89
N ALA A 44 -15.47 -7.49 -14.62
CA ALA A 44 -14.81 -7.52 -13.33
C ALA A 44 -15.47 -6.58 -12.33
N SER A 45 -15.68 -7.08 -11.11
CA SER A 45 -15.81 -6.26 -9.91
C SER A 45 -14.47 -6.11 -9.22
N TYR A 46 -14.25 -4.95 -8.60
CA TYR A 46 -13.02 -4.60 -7.90
C TYR A 46 -13.38 -4.36 -6.44
N ALA A 47 -12.70 -5.07 -5.54
CA ALA A 47 -12.81 -4.77 -4.13
C ALA A 47 -12.18 -3.40 -3.86
N ALA A 48 -12.79 -2.63 -2.96
CA ALA A 48 -12.33 -1.30 -2.58
C ALA A 48 -12.26 -1.22 -1.06
N LEU A 49 -11.25 -0.53 -0.57
CA LEU A 49 -11.08 -0.24 0.84
C LEU A 49 -10.47 1.15 0.97
N SER A 50 -10.92 1.87 1.99
CA SER A 50 -10.53 3.24 2.26
C SER A 50 -10.19 3.39 3.74
N THR A 51 -9.33 4.34 4.04
CA THR A 51 -8.98 4.72 5.40
C THR A 51 -8.77 6.23 5.48
N SER A 52 -8.81 6.74 6.70
CA SER A 52 -8.47 8.12 7.02
C SER A 52 -7.40 8.12 8.09
N PHE A 53 -6.45 9.02 7.98
CA PHE A 53 -5.41 9.20 8.99
C PHE A 53 -5.09 10.69 9.13
N VAL A 54 -4.53 11.04 10.28
CA VAL A 54 -3.99 12.37 10.52
C VAL A 54 -2.48 12.27 10.40
N ALA A 55 -1.89 13.04 9.49
CA ALA A 55 -0.45 13.20 9.45
C ALA A 55 -0.05 14.05 10.67
N GLY A 56 0.75 13.48 11.57
CA GLY A 56 1.16 14.16 12.80
C GLY A 56 2.11 15.34 12.57
N GLU A 57 2.88 15.30 11.48
CA GLU A 57 3.92 16.29 11.15
C GLU A 57 4.01 16.52 9.63
N PRO A 58 4.50 17.70 9.17
CA PRO A 58 4.92 17.90 7.80
C PRO A 58 6.07 16.95 7.42
N GLY A 59 6.08 16.43 6.19
CA GLY A 59 7.10 15.46 5.78
C GLY A 59 6.80 14.73 4.48
N THR A 60 7.74 13.88 4.09
CA THR A 60 7.57 12.94 2.97
C THR A 60 7.09 11.60 3.49
N TYR A 61 6.09 11.04 2.83
CA TYR A 61 5.48 9.77 3.18
C TYR A 61 5.30 8.91 1.93
N TRP A 62 5.08 7.62 2.16
CA TRP A 62 4.87 6.64 1.11
C TRP A 62 3.62 5.82 1.39
N TYR A 63 2.87 5.51 0.32
CA TYR A 63 1.87 4.46 0.32
C TYR A 63 2.46 3.22 -0.36
N VAL A 64 2.42 2.09 0.35
CA VAL A 64 3.18 0.87 0.01
C VAL A 64 2.25 -0.33 0.02
N CYS A 65 2.31 -1.17 -1.01
CA CYS A 65 1.64 -2.46 -0.98
C CYS A 65 2.48 -3.48 -0.17
N PRO A 66 1.92 -4.11 0.88
CA PRO A 66 2.62 -5.08 1.72
C PRO A 66 2.78 -6.46 1.06
N THR A 67 1.98 -6.76 0.03
CA THR A 67 2.03 -8.03 -0.69
C THR A 67 3.44 -8.31 -1.19
N PRO A 68 3.94 -9.56 -1.05
CA PRO A 68 5.30 -9.89 -1.45
C PRO A 68 5.62 -9.44 -2.88
N GLU A 69 6.82 -8.91 -3.11
CA GLU A 69 7.35 -8.43 -4.39
C GLU A 69 6.70 -7.15 -4.96
N HIS A 70 5.50 -6.79 -4.53
CA HIS A 70 4.73 -5.73 -5.20
C HIS A 70 5.39 -4.35 -5.09
N ALA A 71 5.81 -3.97 -3.89
CA ALA A 71 6.49 -2.68 -3.69
C ALA A 71 7.88 -2.65 -4.34
N GLU A 72 8.59 -3.80 -4.33
CA GLU A 72 9.88 -3.98 -5.03
C GLU A 72 9.72 -3.74 -6.55
N LYS A 73 8.60 -4.20 -7.13
CA LYS A 73 8.24 -3.99 -8.54
C LYS A 73 7.55 -2.65 -8.84
N GLY A 74 7.49 -1.73 -7.87
CA GLY A 74 7.01 -0.37 -8.08
C GLY A 74 5.58 -0.09 -7.64
N MET A 75 4.92 -1.00 -6.90
CA MET A 75 3.64 -0.71 -6.25
C MET A 75 3.84 0.10 -4.96
N VAL A 76 4.37 1.29 -5.15
CA VAL A 76 4.70 2.31 -4.15
C VAL A 76 4.40 3.66 -4.76
N GLY A 77 3.97 4.63 -3.95
CA GLY A 77 4.08 6.02 -4.34
C GLY A 77 4.37 6.94 -3.18
N ARG A 78 4.80 8.16 -3.53
CA ARG A 78 5.28 9.19 -2.60
C ARG A 78 4.29 10.34 -2.54
N PHE A 79 4.03 10.83 -1.35
CA PHE A 79 3.28 12.08 -1.13
C PHE A 79 3.98 12.96 -0.09
N ILE A 80 3.61 14.24 -0.06
CA ILE A 80 4.24 15.25 0.80
C ILE A 80 3.13 15.95 1.57
N ILE A 81 3.29 16.02 2.89
CA ILE A 81 2.51 16.87 3.78
C ILE A 81 3.31 18.16 4.02
N ARG A 82 2.66 19.31 3.86
CA ARG A 82 3.26 20.65 4.01
C ARG A 82 2.48 21.46 5.02
#